data_AF-C7P0Y5-F1
#
_entry.id   AF-C7P0Y5-F1
#
_cell.length_a   1.000
_cell.length_b   1.000
_cell.length_c   1.000
_cell.angle_alpha   90.00
_cell.angle_beta   90.00
_cell.angle_gamma   90.00
#
_symmetry.space_group_name_H-M   'P 1'
#
loop_
_entity.id
_entity.type
_entity.pdbx_description
1 polymer ?
#
loop_
_entity_poly.entity_id
_entity_poly.type
_entity_poly.pdbx_seq_one_letter_code
_entity_poly.pdbx_strand_id
1 'polypeptide(L)' 'MSDNAHADERDSAEERRSKPGLPAAVETTETYETDEGTVFYDAENPLAWLQTDSAVTLTERV' A
#
# COMPACT_ATOMS: atom_id res chain seq x y z
N MET A 1 16.29 -46.86 5.59
CA MET A 1 14.83 -46.72 5.57
C MET A 1 14.58 -45.26 5.23
N SER A 2 14.20 -44.97 3.98
CA SER A 2 13.93 -43.61 3.51
C SER A 2 12.44 -43.37 3.66
N ASP A 3 12.05 -42.45 4.52
CA ASP A 3 10.65 -42.07 4.70
C ASP A 3 10.31 -40.98 3.66
N ASN A 4 9.32 -41.29 2.83
CA ASN A 4 8.84 -40.45 1.74
C ASN A 4 7.42 -40.04 2.10
N ALA A 5 7.23 -38.83 2.63
CA ALA A 5 5.91 -38.25 2.87
C ALA A 5 5.74 -36.98 2.03
N HIS A 6 5.19 -37.20 0.83
CA HIS A 6 4.70 -36.18 -0.09
C HIS A 6 3.26 -35.84 0.35
N ALA A 7 3.06 -34.80 1.17
CA ALA A 7 1.72 -34.36 1.55
C ALA A 7 1.71 -32.95 2.14
N ASP A 8 2.04 -31.91 1.35
CA ASP A 8 1.61 -30.55 1.72
C ASP A 8 1.55 -29.56 0.52
N GLU A 9 1.23 -30.03 -0.69
CA GLU A 9 1.17 -29.14 -1.88
C GLU A 9 -0.24 -28.62 -2.20
N ARG A 10 -1.15 -28.54 -1.20
CA ARG A 10 -2.54 -28.16 -1.45
C ARG A 10 -3.06 -26.96 -0.65
N ASP A 11 -2.21 -26.16 -0.04
CA ASP A 11 -2.67 -24.97 0.69
C ASP A 11 -2.26 -23.62 0.07
N SER A 12 -1.42 -23.64 -0.98
CA SER A 12 -0.85 -22.39 -1.50
C SER A 12 -1.75 -21.62 -2.48
N ALA A 13 -2.92 -22.15 -2.84
CA ALA A 13 -3.76 -21.56 -3.90
C ALA A 13 -4.68 -20.43 -3.40
N GLU A 14 -5.06 -20.44 -2.12
CA GLU A 14 -5.93 -19.40 -1.54
C GLU A 14 -5.14 -18.18 -1.04
N GLU A 15 -3.91 -18.36 -0.56
CA GLU A 15 -3.05 -17.27 -0.07
C GLU A 15 -2.64 -16.27 -1.18
N ARG A 16 -2.61 -16.73 -2.44
CA ARG A 16 -2.27 -15.91 -3.62
C ARG A 16 -3.41 -15.00 -4.08
N ARG A 17 -4.63 -15.17 -3.55
CA ARG A 17 -5.75 -14.24 -3.80
C ARG A 17 -5.81 -13.12 -2.77
N SER A 18 -4.72 -12.83 -2.08
CA SER A 18 -4.56 -11.56 -1.39
C SER A 18 -4.78 -10.46 -2.42
N LYS A 19 -5.83 -9.63 -2.25
CA LYS A 19 -5.94 -8.35 -2.96
C LYS A 19 -4.56 -7.69 -2.90
N PRO A 20 -4.06 -7.03 -3.98
CA PRO A 20 -2.83 -6.27 -3.87
C PRO A 20 -2.99 -5.37 -2.65
N GLY A 21 -2.24 -5.69 -1.58
CA GLY A 21 -2.21 -4.85 -0.41
C GLY A 21 -1.83 -3.46 -0.90
N LEU A 22 -2.47 -2.44 -0.33
CA LEU A 22 -1.94 -1.10 -0.51
C LEU A 22 -0.44 -1.16 -0.16
N PRO A 23 0.45 -0.58 -0.98
CA PRO A 23 1.86 -0.52 -0.64
C PRO A 23 2.01 0.02 0.79
N ALA A 24 2.94 -0.51 1.59
CA ALA A 24 3.12 -0.08 2.98
C ALA A 24 3.25 1.46 3.12
N ALA A 25 3.83 2.13 2.11
CA ALA A 25 3.92 3.58 2.05
C ALA A 25 2.55 4.31 2.04
N VAL A 26 1.49 3.67 1.55
CA VAL A 26 0.13 4.24 1.59
C VAL A 26 -0.50 4.07 2.97
N GLU A 27 -0.11 3.06 3.74
CA GLU A 27 -0.64 2.83 5.10
C GLU A 27 -0.16 3.90 6.08
N THR A 28 1.05 4.43 5.88
CA THR A 28 1.66 5.47 6.72
C THR A 28 1.39 6.89 6.23
N THR A 29 0.71 7.04 5.08
CA THR A 29 0.38 8.35 4.52
C THR A 29 -0.76 8.99 5.30
N GLU A 30 -0.52 10.18 5.83
CA GLU A 30 -1.51 11.03 6.49
C GLU A 30 -1.68 12.36 5.72
N THR A 31 -2.68 13.15 6.12
CA THR A 31 -2.98 14.42 5.47
C THR A 31 -3.44 15.51 6.45
N TYR A 32 -3.10 16.76 6.15
CA TYR A 32 -3.67 17.94 6.81
C TYR A 32 -4.05 19.02 5.80
N GLU A 33 -4.94 19.92 6.22
CA GLU A 33 -5.42 21.03 5.38
C GLU A 33 -4.68 22.33 5.71
N THR A 34 -4.41 23.12 4.67
CA THR A 34 -3.86 24.48 4.75
C THR A 34 -4.70 25.40 3.87
N ASP A 35 -4.48 26.72 4.00
CA ASP A 35 -5.12 27.70 3.13
C ASP A 35 -4.73 27.54 1.64
N GLU A 36 -3.63 26.83 1.34
CA GLU A 36 -3.11 26.58 0.00
C GLU A 36 -3.54 25.20 -0.56
N GLY A 37 -4.07 24.30 0.29
CA GLY A 37 -4.59 23.00 -0.13
C GLY A 37 -4.35 21.87 0.88
N THR A 38 -4.35 20.64 0.37
CA THR A 38 -4.19 19.41 1.15
C THR A 38 -2.75 18.90 1.03
N VAL A 39 -2.07 18.69 2.16
CA VAL A 39 -0.70 18.15 2.20
C VAL A 39 -0.72 16.69 2.59
N PHE A 40 -0.15 15.83 1.73
CA PHE A 40 0.10 14.42 2.02
C PHE A 40 1.52 14.22 2.53
N TYR A 41 1.69 13.46 3.60
CA TYR A 41 3.01 13.16 4.16
C TYR A 41 3.05 11.74 4.73
N ASP A 42 4.24 11.15 4.80
CA ASP A 42 4.49 9.88 5.49
C ASP A 42 4.75 10.16 6.98
N ALA A 43 3.87 9.68 7.86
CA ALA A 43 3.98 9.91 9.30
C ALA A 43 5.19 9.20 9.93
N GLU A 44 5.63 8.09 9.34
CA GLU A 44 6.81 7.33 9.80
C GLU A 44 8.11 7.81 9.15
N ASN A 45 8.01 8.59 8.07
CA ASN A 45 9.16 9.21 7.41
C ASN A 45 8.90 10.68 7.02
N PRO A 46 8.99 11.62 7.99
CA PRO A 46 8.65 13.04 7.77
C PRO A 46 9.50 13.77 6.71
N LEU A 47 10.62 13.17 6.29
CA LEU A 47 11.51 13.72 5.25
C LEU A 47 11.13 13.24 3.85
N ALA A 48 10.18 12.31 3.71
CA ALA A 48 9.70 11.76 2.45
C ALA A 48 8.53 12.58 1.88
N TRP A 49 8.73 13.88 1.65
CA TRP A 49 7.72 14.76 1.04
C TRP A 49 8.00 15.02 -0.45
N LEU A 50 6.93 15.22 -1.21
CA LEU A 50 6.94 15.64 -2.61
C LEU A 50 6.14 16.94 -2.72
N GLN A 51 6.72 17.98 -3.31
CA GLN A 51 6.02 19.23 -3.65
C GLN A 51 5.86 19.33 -5.16
N THR A 52 4.69 19.80 -5.59
CA THR A 52 4.34 20.03 -6.98
C THR A 52 3.65 21.38 -7.13
N ASP A 53 3.89 22.08 -8.24
CA ASP A 53 3.20 23.33 -8.58
C ASP A 53 1.80 23.08 -9.17
N SER A 54 1.41 21.82 -9.33
CA SER A 54 0.13 21.44 -9.95
C SER A 54 -0.47 20.21 -9.29
N ALA A 55 -1.69 20.36 -8.76
CA ALA A 55 -2.52 19.27 -8.29
C ALA A 55 -3.50 18.83 -9.39
N VAL A 56 -3.76 17.53 -9.50
CA VAL A 56 -4.79 16.97 -10.40
C VAL A 56 -5.96 16.45 -9.58
N THR A 57 -7.19 16.78 -9.98
CA THR A 57 -8.39 16.25 -9.34
C THR A 57 -8.55 14.77 -9.71
N LEU A 58 -8.56 13.90 -8.70
CA LEU A 58 -8.86 12.49 -8.90
C LEU A 58 -10.38 12.30 -8.98
N THR A 59 -10.86 11.63 -10.02
CA THR A 59 -12.26 11.20 -10.11
C THR A 59 -12.42 9.86 -9.40
N GLU A 60 -13.55 9.68 -8.70
CA GLU A 60 -13.90 8.38 -8.13
C GLU A 60 -13.89 7.31 -9.21
N ARG A 61 -13.15 6.23 -8.93
CA ARG A 61 -13.07 5.09 -9.85
C ARG A 61 -14.32 4.24 -9.65
N VAL A 62 -15.16 4.17 -10.68
CA VAL A 62 -16.31 3.24 -10.79
C VAL A 62 -15.88 1.78 -10.88
#